data_AF-A7GN98-F1
#
_entry.id   AF-A7GN98-F1
#
_cell.length_a   1.000
_cell.length_b   1.000
_cell.length_c   1.000
_cell.angle_alpha   90.00
_cell.angle_beta   90.00
_cell.angle_gamma   90.00
#
_symmetry.space_group_name_H-M   'P 1'
#
loop_
_entity.id
_entity.type
_entity.pdbx_description
1 polymer ?
#
loop_
_entity_poly.entity_id
_entity_poly.type
_entity_poly.pdbx_seq_one_letter_code
_entity_poly.pdbx_strand_id
1 'polypeptide(L)'
;MQEINNQEQQEQAKDVEETQQNEEIVEEKTYSQEEVDLLYNQIEELSQYKPKELTDDEIKIQQKLESIWKREVAQTLKEEGVEVFADFFNVSVDDTEALNNQIIRLKEIIGQLELANGYKPTNHKQVDGYIIAKKNKDTKSMISQKLNF
;
A
#
# COMPACT_ATOMS: atom_id res chain seq x y z
N MET A 1 1.23 62.64 59.82
CA MET A 1 1.11 63.24 58.47
C MET A 1 2.14 62.53 57.60
N GLN A 2 1.69 61.55 56.80
CA GLN A 2 1.63 61.56 55.31
C GLN A 2 3.05 61.48 54.70
N GLU A 3 3.47 60.57 53.80
CA GLU A 3 2.83 59.60 52.88
C GLU A 3 3.89 58.58 52.34
N ILE A 4 3.52 57.29 52.22
CA ILE A 4 3.63 56.34 51.06
C ILE A 4 4.98 56.28 50.28
N ASN A 5 5.80 55.20 50.39
CA ASN A 5 5.83 53.92 49.64
C ASN A 5 6.74 53.88 48.38
N ASN A 6 7.58 52.82 48.35
CA ASN A 6 7.97 51.95 47.23
C ASN A 6 9.28 52.13 46.43
N GLN A 7 10.00 50.99 46.39
CA GLN A 7 10.79 50.39 45.30
C GLN A 7 12.27 50.73 45.10
N GLU A 8 13.12 49.79 45.57
CA GLU A 8 14.40 49.43 44.97
C GLU A 8 14.19 48.31 43.93
N GLN A 9 14.81 48.44 42.76
CA GLN A 9 14.98 47.36 41.77
C GLN A 9 16.44 47.33 41.30
N GLN A 10 17.08 46.16 41.40
CA GLN A 10 18.35 45.83 40.77
C GLN A 10 18.18 44.62 39.85
N GLU A 11 18.72 44.79 38.64
CA GLU A 11 19.53 43.87 37.84
C GLU A 11 19.05 42.50 37.31
N GLN A 12 19.21 42.41 35.99
CA GLN A 12 19.88 41.37 35.18
C GLN A 12 19.09 40.18 34.60
N ALA A 13 19.30 40.08 33.27
CA ALA A 13 18.80 39.12 32.31
C ALA A 13 19.08 37.65 32.65
N LYS A 14 18.09 36.80 32.34
CA LYS A 14 18.28 35.40 31.99
C LYS A 14 17.31 35.00 30.88
N ASP A 15 17.89 34.40 29.84
CA ASP A 15 17.28 33.59 28.78
C ASP A 15 15.98 32.92 29.21
N VAL A 16 14.92 33.14 28.41
CA VAL A 16 13.66 32.42 28.48
C VAL A 16 13.74 31.30 27.45
N GLU A 17 14.15 30.11 27.89
CA GLU A 17 13.74 28.86 27.24
C GLU A 17 12.24 28.68 27.55
N GLU A 18 11.39 28.90 26.54
CA GLU A 18 9.97 28.49 26.58
C GLU A 18 9.90 26.96 26.65
N THR A 19 10.01 26.42 27.87
CA THR A 19 9.44 25.12 28.19
C THR A 19 7.99 25.39 28.55
N GLN A 20 7.07 25.23 27.60
CA GLN A 20 5.65 25.20 27.90
C GLN A 20 5.37 23.99 28.80
N GLN A 21 5.49 24.20 30.11
CA GLN A 21 4.89 23.36 31.13
C GLN A 21 3.38 23.50 30.96
N ASN A 22 2.81 22.56 30.21
CA ASN A 22 1.39 22.30 30.25
C ASN A 22 1.12 21.65 31.63
N GLU A 23 1.05 22.48 32.68
CA GLU A 23 0.49 22.06 33.96
C GLU A 23 -0.96 21.70 33.68
N GLU A 24 -1.21 20.40 33.54
CA GLU A 24 -2.54 19.83 33.53
C GLU A 24 -3.16 20.14 34.89
N ILE A 25 -3.95 21.21 34.94
CA ILE A 25 -4.80 21.54 36.07
C ILE A 25 -5.84 20.41 36.11
N VAL A 26 -5.55 19.35 36.88
CA VAL A 26 -6.53 18.32 37.22
C VAL A 26 -7.52 18.99 38.15
N GLU A 27 -8.62 19.51 37.61
CA GLU A 27 -9.77 19.90 38.41
C GLU A 27 -10.25 18.68 39.19
N GLU A 28 -10.18 18.75 40.52
CA GLU A 28 -10.71 17.72 41.43
C GLU A 28 -12.25 17.73 41.33
N LYS A 29 -12.78 17.08 40.29
CA LYS A 29 -14.22 16.87 40.13
C LYS A 29 -14.65 15.77 41.08
N THR A 30 -15.44 16.12 42.08
CA THR A 30 -16.15 15.15 42.91
C THR A 30 -17.35 14.63 42.13
N TYR A 31 -17.30 13.36 41.75
CA TYR A 31 -18.41 12.66 41.09
C TYR A 31 -19.37 12.09 42.12
N SER A 32 -20.66 12.08 41.82
CA SER A 32 -21.63 11.38 42.65
C SER A 32 -21.48 9.87 42.51
N GLN A 33 -21.83 9.12 43.56
CA GLN A 33 -21.82 7.66 43.52
C GLN A 33 -22.70 7.11 42.39
N GLU A 34 -23.83 7.77 42.09
CA GLU A 34 -24.71 7.34 41.00
C GLU A 34 -24.07 7.49 39.61
N GLU A 35 -23.22 8.49 39.41
CA GLU A 35 -22.50 8.72 38.14
C GLU A 35 -21.41 7.66 37.95
N VAL A 36 -20.72 7.31 39.04
CA VAL A 36 -19.71 6.24 39.06
C VAL A 36 -20.36 4.89 38.76
N ASP A 37 -21.50 4.59 39.37
CA ASP A 37 -22.22 3.33 39.16
C ASP A 37 -22.77 3.23 37.71
N LEU A 38 -23.24 4.35 37.13
CA LEU A 38 -23.63 4.43 35.71
C LEU A 38 -22.45 4.12 34.78
N LEU A 39 -21.28 4.70 35.05
CA LEU A 39 -20.05 4.44 34.29
C LEU A 39 -19.60 2.99 34.39
N TYR A 40 -19.66 2.38 35.58
CA TYR A 40 -19.34 0.96 35.74
C TYR A 40 -20.25 0.06 34.91
N ASN A 41 -21.57 0.33 34.91
CA ASN A 41 -22.52 -0.43 34.10
C ASN A 41 -22.24 -0.28 32.59
N GLN A 42 -21.88 0.93 32.13
CA GLN A 42 -21.50 1.16 30.73
C GLN A 42 -20.19 0.43 30.38
N ILE A 43 -19.21 0.41 31.27
CA ILE A 43 -17.96 -0.34 31.07
C ILE A 43 -18.23 -1.84 31.02
N GLU A 44 -19.10 -2.35 31.88
CA GLU A 44 -19.46 -3.77 31.91
C GLU A 44 -20.20 -4.16 30.63
N GLU A 45 -21.17 -3.34 30.18
CA GLU A 45 -21.84 -3.52 28.89
C GLU A 45 -20.87 -3.47 27.71
N LEU A 46 -19.87 -2.59 27.74
CA LEU A 46 -18.89 -2.48 26.65
C LEU A 46 -17.82 -3.57 26.70
N SER A 47 -17.56 -4.16 27.87
CA SER A 47 -16.54 -5.19 28.08
C SER A 47 -16.79 -6.45 27.26
N GLN A 48 -18.05 -6.75 26.95
CA GLN A 48 -18.44 -7.89 26.11
C GLN A 48 -17.93 -7.78 24.66
N TYR A 49 -17.61 -6.56 24.20
CA TYR A 49 -17.05 -6.30 22.88
C TYR A 49 -15.52 -6.32 22.89
N LYS A 50 -14.87 -6.57 24.03
CA LYS A 50 -13.42 -6.69 24.09
C LYS A 50 -13.00 -7.88 23.21
N PRO A 51 -12.08 -7.67 22.25
CA PRO A 51 -11.51 -8.78 21.48
C PRO A 51 -10.93 -9.82 22.45
N LYS A 52 -11.19 -11.11 22.20
CA LYS A 52 -10.54 -12.16 22.98
C LYS A 52 -9.04 -12.03 22.80
N GLU A 53 -8.33 -11.92 23.92
CA GLU A 53 -6.87 -11.99 23.88
C GLU A 53 -6.48 -13.41 23.47
N LEU A 54 -5.73 -13.49 22.38
CA LEU A 54 -5.14 -14.73 21.92
C LEU A 54 -4.19 -15.22 23.01
N THR A 55 -4.28 -16.50 23.32
CA THR A 55 -3.31 -17.14 24.21
C THR A 55 -1.91 -17.11 23.60
N ASP A 56 -0.87 -17.16 24.44
CA ASP A 56 0.53 -17.15 23.98
C ASP A 56 0.83 -18.22 22.91
N ASP A 57 0.15 -19.36 23.00
CA ASP A 57 0.29 -20.45 22.03
C ASP A 57 -0.41 -20.16 20.70
N GLU A 58 -1.58 -19.53 20.72
CA GLU A 58 -2.26 -19.07 19.50
C GLU A 58 -1.45 -18.00 18.77
N ILE A 59 -0.83 -17.07 19.50
CA ILE A 59 0.06 -16.04 18.94
C ILE A 59 1.25 -16.70 18.23
N LYS A 60 1.91 -17.67 18.88
CA LYS A 60 3.04 -18.40 18.27
C LYS A 60 2.63 -19.14 17.01
N ILE A 61 1.47 -19.78 17.01
CA ILE A 61 0.94 -20.49 15.85
C ILE A 61 0.69 -19.51 14.71
N GLN A 62 0.06 -18.35 14.99
CA GLN A 62 -0.22 -17.34 13.99
C GLN A 62 1.05 -16.77 13.36
N GLN A 63 2.04 -16.41 14.18
CA GLN A 63 3.36 -15.97 13.69
C GLN A 63 4.05 -17.02 12.82
N LYS A 64 3.93 -18.31 13.19
CA LYS A 64 4.50 -19.41 12.41
C LYS A 64 3.80 -19.56 11.07
N LEU A 65 2.47 -19.47 11.03
CA LEU A 65 1.68 -19.51 9.79
C LEU A 65 2.05 -18.35 8.87
N GLU A 66 2.13 -17.13 9.40
CA GLU A 66 2.57 -15.97 8.64
C GLU A 66 3.98 -16.14 8.08
N SER A 67 4.91 -16.69 8.87
CA SER A 67 6.27 -16.93 8.41
C SER A 67 6.33 -17.99 7.31
N ILE A 68 5.54 -19.06 7.42
CA ILE A 68 5.45 -20.11 6.39
C ILE A 68 4.86 -19.51 5.11
N TRP A 69 3.78 -18.74 5.24
CA TRP A 69 3.12 -18.07 4.13
C TRP A 69 4.06 -17.12 3.38
N LYS A 70 4.78 -16.26 4.10
CA LYS A 70 5.77 -15.35 3.49
C LYS A 70 6.83 -16.11 2.69
N ARG A 71 7.29 -17.25 3.19
CA ARG A 71 8.27 -18.09 2.50
C ARG A 71 7.66 -18.72 1.24
N GLU A 72 6.41 -19.18 1.32
CA GLU A 72 5.69 -19.74 0.20
C GLU A 72 5.47 -18.70 -0.90
N VAL A 73 4.96 -17.51 -0.55
CA VAL A 73 4.83 -16.38 -1.46
C VAL A 73 6.16 -16.07 -2.15
N ALA A 74 7.24 -15.90 -1.37
CA ALA A 74 8.57 -15.61 -1.94
C ALA A 74 9.05 -16.70 -2.91
N GLN A 75 8.74 -17.96 -2.62
CA GLN A 75 9.09 -19.08 -3.48
C GLN A 75 8.25 -19.09 -4.77
N THR A 76 6.93 -18.92 -4.68
CA THR A 76 6.05 -18.83 -5.84
C THR A 76 6.45 -17.68 -6.76
N LEU A 77 6.73 -16.49 -6.19
CA LEU A 77 7.17 -15.34 -6.99
C LEU A 77 8.48 -15.60 -7.73
N LYS A 78 9.41 -16.33 -7.12
CA LYS A 78 10.67 -16.75 -7.75
C LYS A 78 10.45 -17.78 -8.84
N GLU A 79 9.57 -18.76 -8.63
CA GLU A 79 9.22 -19.76 -9.65
C GLU A 79 8.56 -19.10 -10.87
N GLU A 80 7.77 -18.06 -10.63
CA GLU A 80 7.09 -17.29 -11.66
C GLU A 80 7.98 -16.20 -12.30
N GLY A 81 9.20 -15.97 -11.79
CA GLY A 81 10.18 -15.01 -12.32
C GLY A 81 9.85 -13.54 -12.06
N VAL A 82 9.05 -13.26 -11.03
CA VAL A 82 8.59 -11.92 -10.64
C VAL A 82 9.08 -11.53 -9.24
N GLU A 83 10.13 -12.19 -8.74
CA GLU A 83 10.68 -11.98 -7.39
C GLU A 83 11.17 -10.55 -7.14
N VAL A 84 11.60 -9.85 -8.19
CA VAL A 84 12.03 -8.44 -8.10
C VAL A 84 10.89 -7.50 -7.71
N PHE A 85 9.65 -7.96 -7.82
CA PHE A 85 8.45 -7.23 -7.46
C PHE A 85 7.84 -7.70 -6.13
N ALA A 86 8.54 -8.52 -5.34
CA ALA A 86 8.00 -9.13 -4.12
C ALA A 86 7.41 -8.11 -3.14
N ASP A 87 8.02 -6.94 -3.00
CA ASP A 87 7.54 -5.87 -2.09
C ASP A 87 6.16 -5.30 -2.47
N PHE A 88 5.69 -5.55 -3.70
CA PHE A 88 4.37 -5.10 -4.17
C PHE A 88 3.26 -6.13 -3.95
N PHE A 89 3.60 -7.35 -3.54
CA PHE A 89 2.62 -8.39 -3.24
C PHE A 89 2.20 -8.30 -1.77
N ASN A 90 0.97 -7.83 -1.56
CA ASN A 90 0.32 -7.87 -0.25
C ASN A 90 -0.87 -8.82 -0.31
N VAL A 91 -0.70 -10.01 0.27
CA VAL A 91 -1.67 -11.10 0.21
C VAL A 91 -1.85 -11.67 1.61
N SER A 92 -3.11 -11.78 2.02
CA SER A 92 -3.52 -12.41 3.28
C SER A 92 -3.00 -13.85 3.38
N VAL A 93 -2.76 -14.30 4.61
CA VAL A 93 -2.33 -15.68 4.87
C VAL A 93 -3.34 -16.66 4.26
N ASP A 94 -2.82 -17.66 3.53
CA ASP A 94 -3.59 -18.73 2.88
C ASP A 94 -4.45 -18.29 1.67
N ASP A 95 -4.34 -17.05 1.22
CA ASP A 95 -5.05 -16.56 0.02
C ASP A 95 -4.24 -16.77 -1.26
N THR A 96 -4.05 -18.04 -1.63
CA THR A 96 -3.29 -18.42 -2.83
C THR A 96 -3.97 -17.95 -4.12
N GLU A 97 -5.29 -17.82 -4.11
CA GLU A 97 -6.04 -17.34 -5.27
C GLU A 97 -5.73 -15.87 -5.54
N ALA A 98 -5.76 -15.01 -4.53
CA ALA A 98 -5.38 -13.60 -4.69
C ALA A 98 -3.92 -13.45 -5.12
N LEU A 99 -3.00 -14.25 -4.58
CA LEU A 99 -1.60 -14.27 -4.99
C LEU A 99 -1.48 -14.57 -6.49
N ASN A 100 -2.07 -15.67 -6.95
CA ASN A 100 -2.01 -16.09 -8.35
C ASN A 100 -2.64 -15.03 -9.28
N ASN A 101 -3.78 -14.45 -8.89
CA ASN A 101 -4.42 -13.40 -9.64
C ASN A 101 -3.55 -12.13 -9.75
N GLN A 102 -2.86 -11.75 -8.68
CA GLN A 102 -1.90 -10.62 -8.72
C GLN A 102 -0.71 -10.93 -9.63
N ILE A 103 -0.17 -12.16 -9.58
CA ILE A 103 0.94 -12.60 -10.45
C ILE A 103 0.53 -12.54 -11.92
N ILE A 104 -0.64 -13.09 -12.26
CA ILE A 104 -1.16 -13.08 -13.64
C ILE A 104 -1.28 -11.66 -14.16
N ARG A 105 -1.91 -10.76 -13.39
CA ARG A 105 -2.07 -9.35 -13.79
C ARG A 105 -0.72 -8.66 -13.99
N LEU A 106 0.25 -8.90 -13.10
CA LEU A 106 1.59 -8.34 -13.23
C LEU A 106 2.26 -8.82 -14.53
N LYS A 107 2.17 -10.11 -14.84
CA LYS A 107 2.71 -10.67 -16.09
C LYS A 107 2.04 -10.10 -17.34
N GLU A 108 0.73 -9.91 -17.31
CA GLU A 108 0.01 -9.25 -18.40
C GLU A 108 0.51 -7.82 -18.63
N ILE A 109 0.71 -7.04 -17.56
CA ILE A 109 1.24 -5.68 -17.63
C ILE A 109 2.66 -5.67 -18.20
N ILE A 110 3.54 -6.57 -17.72
CA ILE A 110 4.90 -6.70 -18.24
C ILE A 110 4.87 -7.03 -19.74
N GLY A 111 4.06 -8.01 -20.15
CA GLY A 111 3.93 -8.39 -21.56
C GLY A 111 3.40 -7.24 -22.44
N GLN A 112 2.43 -6.47 -21.97
CA GLN A 112 1.95 -5.28 -22.68
C GLN A 112 3.04 -4.21 -22.81
N LEU A 113 3.82 -3.98 -21.74
CA LEU A 113 4.90 -3.01 -21.71
C LEU A 113 6.05 -3.41 -22.64
N GLU A 114 6.42 -4.69 -22.67
CA GLU A 114 7.42 -5.23 -23.59
C GLU A 114 6.98 -5.08 -25.04
N LEU A 115 5.70 -5.32 -25.35
CA LEU A 115 5.17 -5.11 -26.70
C LEU A 115 5.14 -3.63 -27.10
N ALA A 116 4.80 -2.74 -26.17
CA ALA A 116 4.76 -1.30 -26.41
C ALA A 116 6.16 -0.70 -26.60
N ASN A 117 7.14 -1.17 -25.82
CA ASN A 117 8.53 -0.70 -25.87
C ASN A 117 9.40 -1.51 -26.86
N GLY A 118 8.90 -2.64 -27.33
CA GLY A 118 9.55 -3.46 -28.34
C GLY A 118 9.71 -2.71 -29.64
N TYR A 119 10.84 -2.93 -30.32
CA TYR A 119 11.10 -2.29 -31.61
C TYR A 119 9.98 -2.67 -32.61
N LYS A 120 9.16 -1.68 -32.96
CA LYS A 120 8.17 -1.79 -34.03
C LYS A 120 8.84 -1.34 -35.33
N PRO A 121 9.07 -2.23 -36.32
CA PRO A 121 9.66 -1.84 -37.59
C PRO A 121 8.74 -0.85 -38.31
N THR A 122 9.11 0.43 -38.30
CA THR A 122 8.36 1.50 -38.97
C THR A 122 8.58 1.51 -40.48
N ASN A 123 9.61 0.79 -40.95
CA ASN A 123 9.99 0.72 -42.35
C ASN A 123 9.91 -0.72 -42.87
N HIS A 124 8.70 -1.28 -42.90
CA HIS A 124 8.43 -2.42 -43.77
C HIS A 124 8.09 -1.86 -45.15
N LYS A 125 8.71 -2.38 -46.21
CA LYS A 125 8.23 -2.10 -47.56
C LYS A 125 6.76 -2.55 -47.59
N GLN A 126 5.86 -1.61 -47.87
CA GLN A 126 4.48 -1.92 -48.23
C GLN A 126 4.54 -3.01 -49.30
N VAL A 127 3.87 -4.14 -49.04
CA VAL A 127 3.88 -5.24 -49.99
C VAL A 127 3.05 -4.79 -51.19
N ASP A 128 3.73 -4.50 -52.29
CA ASP A 128 3.08 -4.08 -53.54
C ASP A 128 2.09 -5.17 -54.02
N GLY A 129 0.99 -4.75 -54.65
CA GLY A 129 -0.06 -5.64 -55.15
C GLY A 129 0.49 -6.73 -56.07
N TYR A 130 1.55 -6.42 -56.83
CA TYR A 130 2.27 -7.41 -57.62
C TYR A 130 2.92 -8.52 -56.76
N ILE A 131 3.53 -8.17 -55.61
CA ILE A 131 4.17 -9.14 -54.71
C ILE A 131 3.13 -10.06 -54.07
N ILE A 132 1.96 -9.53 -53.70
CA ILE A 132 0.83 -10.32 -53.18
C ILE A 132 0.34 -11.30 -54.25
N ALA A 133 0.12 -10.82 -55.48
CA ALA A 133 -0.34 -11.65 -56.60
C ALA A 133 0.69 -12.75 -56.95
N LYS A 134 1.99 -12.41 -56.92
CA LYS A 134 3.08 -13.38 -57.13
C LYS A 134 3.11 -14.47 -56.06
N LYS A 135 2.94 -14.11 -54.79
CA LYS A 135 2.86 -15.07 -53.67
C LYS A 135 1.69 -16.04 -53.85
N ASN A 136 0.54 -15.52 -54.26
CA ASN A 136 -0.69 -16.29 -54.43
C ASN A 136 -0.79 -17.02 -55.79
N LYS A 137 0.24 -16.92 -56.64
CA LYS A 137 0.27 -17.46 -58.01
C LYS A 137 -0.89 -16.94 -58.89
N ASP A 138 -1.40 -15.75 -58.61
CA ASP A 138 -2.45 -15.11 -59.40
C ASP A 138 -1.85 -14.33 -60.57
N THR A 139 -1.70 -15.01 -61.70
CA THR A 139 -1.11 -14.44 -62.92
C THR A 139 -1.93 -13.29 -63.49
N LYS A 140 -3.26 -13.27 -63.30
CA LYS A 140 -4.14 -12.21 -63.79
C LYS A 140 -3.88 -10.92 -63.02
N SER A 141 -3.83 -11.02 -61.69
CA SER A 141 -3.52 -9.88 -60.83
C SER A 141 -2.07 -9.41 -60.99
N MET A 142 -1.12 -10.32 -61.22
CA MET A 142 0.28 -9.94 -61.52
C MET A 142 0.40 -9.08 -62.79
N ILE A 143 -0.32 -9.44 -63.85
CA ILE A 143 -0.31 -8.68 -65.11
C ILE A 143 -0.98 -7.32 -64.91
N SER A 144 -2.14 -7.30 -64.24
CA SER A 144 -2.88 -6.07 -63.94
C SER A 144 -2.01 -5.04 -63.19
N GLN A 145 -1.32 -5.47 -62.13
CA GLN A 145 -0.45 -4.62 -61.31
C GLN A 145 0.82 -4.15 -62.04
N LYS A 146 1.27 -4.86 -63.08
CA LYS A 146 2.47 -4.51 -63.85
C LYS A 146 2.17 -3.59 -65.03
N LEU A 147 0.93 -3.58 -65.51
CA LEU A 147 0.53 -2.82 -66.70
C LEU A 147 -0.11 -1.46 -66.38
N ASN A 148 -0.40 -1.15 -65.10
CA ASN A 148 -0.96 0.13 -64.60
C ASN A 148 -1.81 0.91 -65.64
N PHE A 149 -3.07 0.50 -65.77
CA PHE A 149 -4.14 1.38 -66.26
C PHE A 149 -4.76 2.13 -65.08
#